data_AF-A0A534HS81-F1
#
_entry.id   AF-A0A534HS81-F1
#
_cell.length_a   1.000
_cell.length_b   1.000
_cell.length_c   1.000
_cell.angle_alpha   90.00
_cell.angle_beta   90.00
_cell.angle_gamma   90.00
#
_symmetry.space_group_name_H-M   'P 1'
#
loop_
_entity.id
_entity.type
_entity.pdbx_description
1 polymer ?
#
loop_
_entity_poly.entity_id
_entity_poly.type
_entity_poly.pdbx_seq_one_letter_code
_entity_poly.pdbx_strand_id
1 'polypeptide(L)'
;MHKVVAQRYGYWAEFRYNLRGLLMAFVFAAAIGFLYGAPGATWISGAVTREQNGRISAAGPLSNVLVAGLFFAAFLGLAGTGSGPLGFVTNILWIVASVNAFLAGFNMLPIMPLDGAKVWAWNKGAYGSIALVSIVLIALPYLLPVL
;
A
#
# COMPACT_ATOMS: atom_id res chain seq x y z
N MET A 1 4.50 0.91 -7.69
CA MET A 1 4.46 0.06 -8.90
C MET A 1 3.70 0.71 -10.07
N HIS A 2 2.98 1.81 -9.85
CA HIS A 2 2.31 2.61 -10.88
C HIS A 2 3.21 2.98 -12.06
N LYS A 3 4.43 3.48 -11.79
CA LYS A 3 5.42 3.83 -12.82
C LYS A 3 5.71 2.67 -13.76
N VAL A 4 6.01 1.50 -13.19
CA VAL A 4 6.37 0.30 -13.97
C VAL A 4 5.21 -0.15 -14.85
N VAL A 5 3.98 -0.16 -14.31
CA VAL A 5 2.80 -0.55 -15.10
C VAL A 5 2.47 0.47 -16.17
N ALA A 6 2.61 1.77 -15.90
CA ALA A 6 2.43 2.82 -16.90
C ALA A 6 3.44 2.70 -18.06
N GLN A 7 4.71 2.41 -17.74
CA GLN A 7 5.76 2.18 -18.74
C GLN A 7 5.48 0.93 -19.60
N ARG A 8 4.89 -0.13 -19.03
CA ARG A 8 4.46 -1.31 -19.80
C ARG A 8 3.33 -1.00 -20.79
N TYR A 9 2.54 0.04 -20.54
CA TYR A 9 1.56 0.56 -21.51
C TYR A 9 2.16 1.52 -22.55
N GLY A 10 3.48 1.75 -22.54
CA GLY A 10 4.15 2.67 -23.45
C GLY A 10 4.11 4.13 -23.04
N TYR A 11 3.60 4.45 -21.85
CA TYR A 11 3.58 5.82 -21.36
C TYR A 11 4.92 6.24 -20.75
N TRP A 12 5.28 7.50 -20.96
CA TRP A 12 6.31 8.12 -20.15
C TRP A 12 5.79 8.30 -18.72
N ALA A 13 6.52 7.75 -17.74
CA ALA A 13 6.17 7.88 -16.34
C ALA A 13 7.39 8.16 -15.47
N GLU A 14 7.29 9.13 -14.57
CA GLU A 14 8.36 9.50 -13.65
C GLU A 14 7.81 9.82 -12.26
N PHE A 15 8.56 9.44 -11.23
CA PHE A 15 8.25 9.81 -9.86
C PHE A 15 8.89 11.17 -9.58
N ARG A 16 8.07 12.15 -9.20
CA ARG A 16 8.55 13.46 -8.75
C ARG A 16 8.33 13.57 -7.26
N TYR A 17 9.42 13.72 -6.51
CA TYR A 17 9.32 14.01 -5.09
C TYR A 17 8.87 15.46 -4.87
N ASN A 18 8.19 15.70 -3.76
CA ASN A 18 7.75 17.01 -3.31
C ASN A 18 8.22 17.20 -1.87
N LEU A 19 9.28 17.99 -1.70
CA LEU A 19 9.87 18.27 -0.39
C LEU A 19 8.88 18.92 0.57
N ARG A 20 7.98 19.78 0.07
CA ARG A 20 6.93 20.40 0.90
C ARG A 20 5.93 19.37 1.40
N GLY A 21 5.55 18.42 0.53
CA GLY A 21 4.69 17.29 0.91
C GLY A 21 5.33 16.41 1.97
N LEU A 22 6.63 16.13 1.83
CA LEU A 22 7.41 15.38 2.83
C LEU A 22 7.50 16.13 4.16
N LEU A 23 7.84 17.43 4.14
CA LEU A 23 7.90 18.26 5.35
C LEU A 23 6.53 18.31 6.05
N MET A 24 5.46 18.48 5.29
CA MET A 24 4.12 18.53 5.88
C MET A 24 3.70 17.18 6.47
N ALA A 25 4.13 16.06 5.90
CA ALA A 25 3.94 14.74 6.49
C ALA A 25 4.52 14.68 7.90
N PHE A 26 5.76 15.14 8.09
CA PHE A 26 6.41 15.17 9.41
C PHE A 26 5.69 16.12 10.39
N VAL A 27 5.27 17.31 9.92
CA VAL A 27 4.53 18.26 10.75
C VAL A 27 3.19 17.67 11.21
N PHE A 28 2.41 17.05 10.31
CA PHE A 28 1.14 16.43 10.68
C PHE A 28 1.33 15.20 11.58
N ALA A 29 2.39 14.42 11.36
CA ALA A 29 2.73 13.31 12.24
C ALA A 29 3.05 13.81 13.66
N ALA A 30 3.81 14.90 13.79
CA ALA A 30 4.17 15.47 15.09
C ALA A 30 3.00 16.18 15.79
N ALA A 31 2.14 16.88 15.03
CA ALA A 31 1.06 17.69 15.59
C ALA A 31 -0.24 16.90 15.85
N ILE A 32 -0.57 15.93 15.01
CA ILE A 32 -1.87 15.23 14.99
C ILE A 32 -1.67 13.71 15.18
N GLY A 33 -0.44 13.21 15.21
CA GLY A 33 -0.16 11.77 15.20
C GLY A 33 -0.52 11.10 13.87
N PHE A 34 -0.80 11.89 12.82
CA PHE A 34 -1.25 11.40 11.52
C PHE A 34 -0.23 11.72 10.43
N LEU A 35 0.47 10.70 9.94
CA LEU A 35 1.47 10.86 8.88
C LEU A 35 0.78 10.93 7.51
N TYR A 36 0.50 12.14 7.02
CA TYR A 36 0.03 12.35 5.65
C TYR A 36 1.19 12.22 4.65
N GLY A 37 1.46 10.98 4.22
CA GLY A 37 2.55 10.65 3.31
C GLY A 37 2.21 10.92 1.84
N ALA A 38 2.29 12.17 1.40
CA ALA A 38 2.37 12.51 -0.03
C ALA A 38 3.76 13.08 -0.39
N PRO A 39 4.85 12.31 -0.22
CA PRO A 39 6.21 12.78 -0.49
C PRO A 39 6.50 12.97 -1.98
N GLY A 40 5.58 12.57 -2.85
CA GLY A 40 5.68 12.67 -4.29
C GLY A 40 4.56 11.92 -4.99
N ALA A 41 4.47 12.09 -6.30
CA ALA A 41 3.50 11.40 -7.15
C ALA A 41 4.17 10.88 -8.41
N THR A 42 3.65 9.78 -8.95
CA THR A 42 4.04 9.32 -10.29
C THR A 42 3.26 10.11 -11.33
N TRP A 43 3.97 10.90 -12.12
CA TRP A 43 3.41 11.62 -13.26
C TRP A 43 3.45 10.71 -14.47
N ILE A 44 2.34 10.64 -15.20
CA ILE A 44 2.18 9.81 -16.40
C ILE A 44 1.74 10.76 -17.51
N SER A 45 2.49 10.77 -18.60
CA SER A 45 2.20 11.62 -19.77
C SER A 45 1.55 10.80 -20.88
N GLY A 46 0.44 11.31 -21.42
CA GLY A 46 -0.32 10.71 -22.51
C GLY A 46 -1.81 10.56 -22.20
N ALA A 47 -2.57 10.18 -23.23
CA ALA A 47 -3.99 9.88 -23.10
C ALA A 47 -4.19 8.49 -22.47
N VAL A 48 -4.26 8.44 -21.15
CA VAL A 48 -4.48 7.20 -20.40
C VAL A 48 -5.97 6.85 -20.44
N THR A 49 -6.33 5.69 -20.99
CA THR A 49 -7.73 5.23 -20.97
C THR A 49 -8.19 4.91 -19.55
N ARG A 50 -9.51 4.89 -19.32
CA ARG A 50 -10.10 4.50 -18.02
C ARG A 50 -9.61 3.13 -17.54
N GLU A 51 -9.46 2.17 -18.46
CA GLU A 51 -8.97 0.83 -18.15
C GLU A 51 -7.50 0.82 -17.74
N GLN A 52 -6.64 1.48 -18.52
CA GLN A 52 -5.22 1.58 -18.17
C GLN A 52 -5.02 2.32 -16.86
N ASN A 53 -5.75 3.42 -16.63
CA ASN A 53 -5.67 4.18 -15.38
C ASN A 53 -6.10 3.32 -14.18
N GLY A 54 -7.16 2.54 -14.32
CA GLY A 54 -7.59 1.58 -13.31
C GLY A 54 -6.53 0.53 -13.00
N ARG A 55 -5.93 -0.09 -14.03
CA ARG A 55 -4.87 -1.09 -13.85
C ARG A 55 -3.58 -0.52 -13.26
N ILE A 56 -3.18 0.68 -13.70
CA ILE A 56 -2.03 1.40 -13.15
C ILE A 56 -2.26 1.71 -11.67
N SER A 57 -3.47 2.14 -11.31
CA SER A 57 -3.84 2.46 -9.93
C SER A 57 -3.91 1.20 -9.06
N ALA A 58 -4.47 0.11 -9.58
CA ALA A 58 -4.52 -1.18 -8.88
C ALA A 58 -3.12 -1.76 -8.56
N ALA A 59 -2.11 -1.43 -9.38
CA ALA A 59 -0.75 -1.91 -9.19
C ALA A 59 -0.14 -1.47 -7.84
N GLY A 60 -0.52 -0.30 -7.32
CA GLY A 60 -0.07 0.16 -6.00
C GLY A 60 -0.55 -0.75 -4.87
N PRO A 61 -1.87 -0.80 -4.61
CA PRO A 61 -2.46 -1.65 -3.58
C PRO A 61 -2.08 -3.13 -3.73
N LEU A 62 -2.05 -3.68 -4.96
CA LEU A 62 -1.64 -5.08 -5.17
C LEU A 62 -0.21 -5.36 -4.69
N SER A 63 0.70 -4.42 -4.91
CA SER A 63 2.09 -4.59 -4.48
C SER A 63 2.22 -4.54 -2.97
N ASN A 64 1.46 -3.65 -2.33
CA ASN A 64 1.38 -3.58 -0.88
C ASN A 64 0.74 -4.86 -0.30
N VAL A 65 -0.32 -5.40 -0.91
CA VAL A 65 -0.91 -6.69 -0.54
C VAL A 65 0.13 -7.82 -0.60
N LEU A 66 0.91 -7.89 -1.68
CA LEU A 66 1.96 -8.91 -1.82
C LEU A 66 3.04 -8.80 -0.74
N VAL A 67 3.54 -7.58 -0.49
CA VAL A 67 4.54 -7.35 0.56
C VAL A 67 3.95 -7.69 1.94
N ALA A 68 2.73 -7.25 2.22
CA ALA A 68 2.05 -7.54 3.48
C ALA A 68 1.90 -9.05 3.71
N GLY A 69 1.40 -9.78 2.72
CA GLY A 69 1.19 -11.22 2.81
C GLY A 69 2.50 -12.01 3.01
N LEU A 70 3.55 -11.67 2.25
CA LEU A 70 4.85 -12.34 2.36
C LEU A 70 5.50 -12.12 3.73
N PHE A 71 5.49 -10.88 4.22
CA PHE A 71 6.09 -10.57 5.51
C PHE A 71 5.25 -11.09 6.68
N PHE A 72 3.92 -11.12 6.54
CA PHE A 72 3.05 -11.75 7.54
C PHE A 72 3.26 -13.26 7.61
N ALA A 73 3.39 -13.94 6.46
CA ALA A 73 3.72 -15.36 6.43
C ALA A 73 5.09 -15.66 7.08
N ALA A 74 6.10 -14.81 6.81
CA ALA A 74 7.41 -14.92 7.45
C ALA A 74 7.33 -14.66 8.96
N PHE A 75 6.52 -13.69 9.40
CA PHE A 75 6.25 -13.43 10.81
C PHE A 75 5.66 -14.66 11.49
N LEU A 76 4.63 -15.29 10.91
CA LEU A 76 4.02 -16.51 11.45
C LEU A 76 5.01 -17.66 11.58
N GLY A 77 5.91 -17.82 10.59
CA GLY A 77 6.94 -18.86 10.63
C GLY A 77 8.00 -18.67 11.74
N LEU A 78 8.11 -17.48 12.32
CA LEU A 78 9.03 -17.14 13.40
C LEU A 78 8.32 -16.76 14.71
N ALA A 79 6.98 -16.78 14.73
CA ALA A 79 6.21 -16.37 15.89
C ALA A 79 6.47 -17.33 17.07
N GLY A 80 6.58 -16.77 18.28
CA GLY A 80 6.95 -17.53 19.48
C GLY A 80 8.46 -17.71 19.72
N THR A 81 9.32 -17.23 18.81
CA THR A 81 10.78 -17.13 19.05
C THR A 81 11.09 -15.92 19.95
N GLY A 82 10.68 -16.03 21.22
CA GLY A 82 10.75 -14.98 22.22
C GLY A 82 12.18 -14.70 22.68
N SER A 83 12.61 -13.45 22.51
CA SER A 83 13.84 -12.79 22.99
C SER A 83 15.10 -12.88 22.11
N GLY A 84 15.99 -11.89 22.27
CA GLY A 84 17.24 -11.76 21.51
C GLY A 84 17.07 -11.22 20.07
N PRO A 85 18.08 -11.39 19.21
CA PRO A 85 18.07 -10.90 17.83
C PRO A 85 16.87 -11.39 16.99
N LEU A 86 16.37 -12.61 17.25
CA LEU A 86 15.20 -13.16 16.56
C LEU A 86 13.91 -12.41 16.91
N GLY A 87 13.73 -12.01 18.17
CA GLY A 87 12.62 -11.16 18.59
C GLY A 87 12.63 -9.79 17.91
N PHE A 88 13.81 -9.23 17.64
CA PHE A 88 13.91 -7.98 16.88
C PHE A 88 13.48 -8.18 15.41
N VAL A 89 13.90 -9.28 14.78
CA VAL A 89 13.51 -9.61 13.40
C VAL A 89 12.00 -9.83 13.29
N THR A 90 11.38 -10.57 14.21
CA THR A 90 9.93 -10.79 14.18
C THR A 90 9.15 -9.48 14.32
N ASN A 91 9.61 -8.55 15.16
CA ASN A 91 9.03 -7.21 15.25
C ASN A 91 9.14 -6.42 13.94
N ILE A 92 10.27 -6.49 13.23
CA ILE A 92 10.42 -5.83 11.92
C ILE A 92 9.44 -6.46 10.90
N LEU A 93 9.38 -7.79 10.84
CA LEU A 93 8.47 -8.49 9.92
C LEU A 93 7.02 -8.08 10.15
N TRP A 94 6.63 -8.01 11.42
CA TRP A 94 5.33 -7.52 11.85
C TRP A 94 5.08 -6.09 11.35
N ILE A 95 5.97 -5.14 11.66
CA ILE A 95 5.83 -3.73 11.26
C ILE A 95 5.70 -3.60 9.74
N VAL A 96 6.55 -4.28 8.97
CA VAL A 96 6.50 -4.22 7.50
C VAL A 96 5.18 -4.77 6.98
N ALA A 97 4.71 -5.91 7.53
CA ALA A 97 3.44 -6.49 7.15
C ALA A 97 2.27 -5.54 7.44
N SER A 98 2.17 -5.00 8.66
CA SER A 98 1.08 -4.12 9.09
C SER A 98 1.05 -2.81 8.31
N VAL A 99 2.21 -2.18 8.09
CA VAL A 99 2.29 -0.92 7.32
C VAL A 99 1.84 -1.15 5.88
N ASN A 100 2.27 -2.22 5.23
CA ASN A 100 1.86 -2.50 3.85
C ASN A 100 0.38 -2.88 3.76
N ALA A 101 -0.15 -3.66 4.70
CA ALA A 101 -1.58 -3.99 4.75
C ALA A 101 -2.43 -2.71 4.89
N PHE A 102 -2.04 -1.82 5.80
CA PHE A 102 -2.69 -0.52 5.99
C PHE A 102 -2.60 0.35 4.72
N LEU A 103 -1.44 0.48 4.10
CA LEU A 103 -1.28 1.25 2.87
C LEU A 103 -2.09 0.68 1.70
N ALA A 104 -2.23 -0.65 1.61
CA ALA A 104 -3.11 -1.28 0.63
C ALA A 104 -4.58 -0.91 0.86
N GLY A 105 -5.07 -1.08 2.09
CA GLY A 105 -6.45 -0.76 2.46
C GLY A 105 -6.77 0.73 2.29
N PHE A 106 -5.89 1.61 2.78
CA PHE A 106 -6.05 3.07 2.67
C PHE A 106 -6.10 3.52 1.20
N ASN A 107 -5.22 3.01 0.34
CA ASN A 107 -5.26 3.36 -1.08
C ASN A 107 -6.49 2.80 -1.80
N MET A 108 -7.15 1.79 -1.27
CA MET A 108 -8.38 1.24 -1.84
C MET A 108 -9.66 2.00 -1.43
N LEU A 109 -9.58 3.03 -0.58
CA LEU A 109 -10.74 3.89 -0.32
C LEU A 109 -11.22 4.55 -1.63
N PRO A 110 -12.54 4.56 -1.92
CA PRO A 110 -13.09 5.05 -3.19
C PRO A 110 -13.21 6.59 -3.19
N ILE A 111 -12.17 7.29 -2.76
CA ILE A 111 -12.14 8.75 -2.59
C ILE A 111 -10.91 9.31 -3.33
N MET A 112 -11.10 10.30 -4.20
CA MET A 112 -9.97 10.97 -4.86
C MET A 112 -9.12 11.72 -3.82
N PRO A 113 -7.78 11.68 -3.90
CA PRO A 113 -6.94 11.23 -5.02
C PRO A 113 -6.50 9.74 -4.98
N LEU A 114 -7.06 8.93 -4.09
CA LEU A 114 -6.62 7.56 -3.82
C LEU A 114 -6.89 6.62 -5.01
N ASP A 115 -6.13 5.52 -5.06
CA ASP A 115 -6.17 4.57 -6.18
C ASP A 115 -7.54 3.88 -6.30
N GLY A 116 -8.19 3.61 -5.18
CA GLY A 116 -9.48 2.91 -5.08
C GLY A 116 -10.58 3.57 -5.88
N ALA A 117 -10.60 4.91 -5.95
CA ALA A 117 -11.56 5.65 -6.78
C ALA A 117 -11.43 5.29 -8.28
N LYS A 118 -10.19 5.18 -8.76
CA LYS A 118 -9.89 4.85 -10.17
C LYS A 118 -10.11 3.37 -10.45
N VAL A 119 -9.76 2.49 -9.52
CA VAL A 119 -10.01 1.04 -9.64
C VAL A 119 -11.50 0.76 -9.63
N TRP A 120 -12.27 1.39 -8.74
CA TRP A 120 -13.74 1.30 -8.71
C TRP A 120 -14.36 1.75 -10.03
N ALA A 121 -13.90 2.89 -10.56
CA ALA A 121 -14.35 3.37 -11.85
C ALA A 121 -14.01 2.37 -12.96
N TRP A 122 -12.84 1.74 -12.97
CA TRP A 122 -12.49 0.77 -14.00
C TRP A 122 -13.26 -0.56 -13.88
N ASN A 123 -13.21 -1.21 -12.71
CA ASN A 123 -13.78 -2.54 -12.50
C ASN A 123 -14.14 -2.76 -11.01
N LYS A 124 -15.43 -2.84 -10.71
CA LYS A 124 -15.94 -3.04 -9.35
C LYS A 124 -15.56 -4.40 -8.73
N GLY A 125 -15.41 -5.44 -9.56
CA GLY A 125 -14.97 -6.76 -9.11
C GLY A 125 -13.49 -6.75 -8.69
N ALA A 126 -12.63 -6.14 -9.50
CA ALA A 126 -11.22 -5.94 -9.16
C ALA A 126 -11.05 -5.05 -7.91
N TYR A 127 -11.89 -4.01 -7.79
CA TYR A 127 -11.94 -3.21 -6.58
C TYR A 127 -12.30 -4.07 -5.36
N GLY A 128 -13.40 -4.81 -5.45
CA GLY A 128 -13.93 -5.60 -4.34
C GLY A 128 -12.94 -6.65 -3.87
N SER A 129 -12.27 -7.34 -4.80
CA SER A 129 -11.26 -8.35 -4.45
C SER A 129 -10.04 -7.75 -3.76
N ILE A 130 -9.46 -6.66 -4.29
CA ILE A 130 -8.27 -6.03 -3.69
C ILE A 130 -8.62 -5.42 -2.33
N ALA A 131 -9.77 -4.75 -2.21
CA ALA A 131 -10.24 -4.17 -0.96
C ALA A 131 -10.48 -5.27 0.10
N LEU A 132 -11.15 -6.36 -0.27
CA LEU A 132 -11.40 -7.49 0.62
C LEU A 132 -10.09 -8.11 1.11
N VAL A 133 -9.15 -8.41 0.21
CA VAL A 133 -7.84 -8.98 0.59
C VAL A 133 -7.08 -8.03 1.52
N SER A 134 -7.13 -6.72 1.24
CA SER A 134 -6.49 -5.72 2.10
C SER A 134 -7.11 -5.71 3.51
N ILE A 135 -8.44 -5.73 3.62
CA ILE A 135 -9.16 -5.79 4.90
C ILE A 135 -8.82 -7.07 5.65
N VAL A 136 -8.82 -8.22 4.96
CA VAL A 136 -8.45 -9.51 5.55
C VAL A 136 -7.02 -9.47 6.09
N LEU A 137 -6.05 -8.95 5.34
CA LEU A 137 -4.66 -8.82 5.81
C LEU A 137 -4.51 -7.86 7.00
N ILE A 138 -5.35 -6.81 7.08
CA ILE A 138 -5.38 -5.93 8.24
C ILE A 138 -5.99 -6.64 9.46
N ALA A 139 -7.05 -7.43 9.27
CA ALA A 139 -7.80 -8.07 10.34
C ALA A 139 -7.12 -9.34 10.88
N LEU A 140 -6.48 -10.12 9.99
CA LEU A 140 -5.86 -11.42 10.29
C LEU A 140 -5.00 -11.42 11.56
N PRO A 141 -4.12 -10.44 11.81
CA PRO A 141 -3.32 -10.42 13.02
C PRO A 141 -4.09 -10.22 14.32
N TYR A 142 -5.26 -9.58 14.27
CA TYR A 142 -6.12 -9.40 15.44
C TYR A 142 -7.00 -10.65 15.68
N LEU A 143 -7.23 -11.43 14.64
CA LEU A 143 -8.01 -12.68 14.67
C LEU A 143 -7.17 -13.90 15.01
N LEU A 144 -5.89 -13.88 14.65
CA LEU A 144 -4.89 -14.87 15.03
C LEU A 144 -4.08 -14.26 16.16
N PRO A 145 -4.48 -14.47 17.43
CA PRO A 145 -3.65 -14.13 18.57
C PRO A 145 -2.46 -15.10 18.56
N VAL A 146 -1.50 -14.88 17.67
CA VAL A 146 -0.20 -15.54 17.76
C VAL A 146 0.64 -14.73 18.73
N LEU A 147 0.17 -14.73 19.98
CA LEU A 147 0.87 -14.66 21.27
C LEU A 147 -0.08 -15.27 22.32
#